data_AF-A0A2M6ZCP1-F1
#
_entry.id   AF-A0A2M6ZCP1-F1
#
_cell.length_a   1.000
_cell.length_b   1.000
_cell.length_c   1.000
_cell.angle_alpha   90.00
_cell.angle_beta   90.00
_cell.angle_gamma   90.00
#
_symmetry.space_group_name_H-M   'P 1'
#
loop_
_entity.id
_entity.type
_entity.pdbx_description
1 polymer ?
#
loop_
_entity_poly.entity_id
_entity_poly.type
_entity_poly.pdbx_seq_one_letter_code
_entity_poly.pdbx_strand_id
1 'polypeptide(L)'
;MKNSTTINHGVRGLKGLSGITGILLILFVVGFFGCSTVDKTTRKIARDLSTSSGPLKIRMALLPLTNKTVLNGEALETAFQKPLSSAILRKCSAVLLETGKDLLGSDKTLAAPRKASEPIDIFSLSEAGRRQGFNAIASISIESIGTRIEERGILWLKGDRYLLQAHADAEVFDTFTGTKILSKDFYFETQVDEVTYEQIRSVKSAEAPPIRQALLQIAEEMSGAICEAVDDLPWRGYVASVKEDTVFLSSGKREGLKIGTLLTVFERGPIVQGIGGQRFIFPGKPVGQIKIMNLDSNTSTARIISGGPFVEGNSVGID
;
A
#
# COMPACT_ATOMS: atom_id res chain seq x y z
N MET A 1 -18.87 59.93 -36.72
CA MET A 1 -20.12 60.68 -36.93
C MET A 1 -21.13 60.16 -35.92
N LYS A 2 -21.28 60.85 -34.78
CA LYS A 2 -22.47 61.67 -34.44
C LYS A 2 -23.80 60.93 -34.71
N ASN A 3 -24.46 60.41 -33.67
CA ASN A 3 -25.40 61.22 -32.88
C ASN A 3 -25.90 60.49 -31.62
N SER A 4 -26.05 61.32 -30.59
CA SER A 4 -26.65 61.07 -29.28
C SER A 4 -28.15 61.37 -29.36
N THR A 5 -29.00 60.66 -28.62
CA THR A 5 -30.22 61.28 -28.05
C THR A 5 -30.64 60.56 -26.78
N THR A 6 -30.55 61.30 -25.68
CA THR A 6 -31.10 61.05 -24.34
C THR A 6 -32.58 61.45 -24.31
N ILE A 7 -33.46 60.69 -23.65
CA ILE A 7 -34.66 61.24 -23.00
C ILE A 7 -34.88 60.53 -21.67
N ASN A 8 -35.08 61.34 -20.63
CA ASN A 8 -35.28 61.01 -19.23
C ASN A 8 -36.65 61.60 -18.82
N HIS A 9 -37.52 60.82 -18.17
CA HIS A 9 -38.67 61.22 -17.34
C HIS A 9 -39.36 59.93 -16.87
N GLY A 10 -39.83 59.72 -15.65
CA GLY A 10 -39.87 60.52 -14.44
C GLY A 10 -40.32 59.61 -13.28
N VAL A 11 -40.01 60.05 -12.06
CA VAL A 11 -40.27 59.37 -10.80
C VAL A 11 -41.73 59.56 -10.36
N ARG A 12 -42.39 58.46 -9.96
CA ARG A 12 -43.53 58.37 -9.02
C ARG A 12 -43.58 56.88 -8.62
N GLY A 13 -43.30 56.43 -7.40
CA GLY A 13 -43.61 56.98 -6.09
C GLY A 13 -44.82 56.24 -5.53
N LEU A 14 -44.62 55.06 -4.91
CA LEU A 14 -45.54 54.56 -3.88
C LEU A 14 -44.77 53.75 -2.84
N LYS A 15 -44.91 54.23 -1.60
CA LYS A 15 -44.35 53.70 -0.36
C LYS A 15 -45.24 52.58 0.16
N GLY A 16 -44.64 51.63 0.86
CA GLY A 16 -45.29 50.84 1.90
C GLY A 16 -45.34 49.34 1.64
N LEU A 17 -44.41 48.58 2.23
CA LEU A 17 -44.72 47.86 3.46
C LEU A 17 -43.41 47.37 4.11
N SER A 18 -43.30 47.70 5.39
CA SER A 18 -42.24 47.33 6.31
C SER A 18 -42.31 45.86 6.70
N GLY A 19 -41.15 45.22 6.77
CA GLY A 19 -40.80 44.24 7.80
C GLY A 19 -41.42 42.85 7.65
N ILE A 20 -40.55 41.86 7.48
CA ILE A 20 -40.40 40.68 8.35
C ILE A 20 -39.35 39.76 7.69
N THR A 21 -38.31 39.44 8.47
CA THR A 21 -37.34 38.32 8.31
C THR A 21 -36.53 38.24 7.00
N GLY A 22 -35.24 38.50 6.95
CA GLY A 22 -34.25 38.35 8.01
C GLY A 22 -34.05 36.88 8.40
N ILE A 23 -33.69 36.02 7.43
CA ILE A 23 -32.86 34.79 7.51
C ILE A 23 -32.71 34.32 6.05
N LEU A 24 -31.67 34.81 5.36
CA LEU A 24 -31.19 34.24 4.10
C LEU A 24 -29.67 34.37 4.06
N LEU A 25 -29.01 33.80 5.06
CA LEU A 25 -27.56 33.64 5.08
C LEU A 25 -27.29 32.45 6.01
N ILE A 26 -26.91 31.31 5.42
CA ILE A 26 -26.41 30.04 5.97
C ILE A 26 -27.10 28.91 5.18
N LEU A 27 -26.62 28.62 3.97
CA LEU A 27 -26.82 27.33 3.29
C LEU A 27 -25.93 27.18 2.04
N PHE A 28 -24.72 27.74 2.05
CA PHE A 28 -23.80 27.61 0.90
C PHE A 28 -22.31 27.46 1.32
N VAL A 29 -22.02 26.69 2.38
CA VAL A 29 -20.65 26.26 2.72
C VAL A 29 -20.60 24.77 3.11
N VAL A 30 -21.31 23.92 2.38
CA VAL A 30 -21.09 22.46 2.46
C VAL A 30 -21.00 21.93 1.04
N GLY A 31 -19.81 22.04 0.44
CA GLY A 31 -19.67 21.61 -0.94
C GLY A 31 -18.27 21.67 -1.53
N PHE A 32 -17.20 21.54 -0.74
CA PHE A 32 -15.84 21.41 -1.31
C PHE A 32 -14.87 20.56 -0.48
N PHE A 33 -15.37 19.55 0.24
CA PHE A 33 -14.51 18.51 0.82
C PHE A 33 -15.14 17.14 0.60
N GLY A 34 -14.60 16.37 -0.33
CA GLY A 34 -14.93 14.94 -0.40
C GLY A 34 -15.02 14.34 -1.79
N CYS A 35 -14.03 14.55 -2.67
CA CYS A 35 -13.92 13.74 -3.88
C CYS A 35 -13.10 12.45 -3.68
N SER A 36 -12.37 12.31 -2.56
CA SER A 36 -11.54 11.13 -2.27
C SER A 36 -12.17 10.12 -1.30
N THR A 37 -13.01 10.58 -0.37
CA THR A 37 -13.62 9.71 0.65
C THR A 37 -14.75 8.85 0.08
N VAL A 38 -15.55 9.41 -0.83
CA VAL A 38 -16.70 8.70 -1.44
C VAL A 38 -16.23 7.52 -2.29
N ASP A 39 -15.12 7.65 -3.00
CA ASP A 39 -14.59 6.60 -3.90
C ASP A 39 -14.06 5.37 -3.12
N LYS A 40 -13.33 5.59 -2.01
CA LYS A 40 -12.84 4.52 -1.12
C LYS A 40 -13.98 3.74 -0.46
N THR A 41 -15.00 4.46 0.05
CA THR A 41 -16.16 3.82 0.68
C THR A 41 -16.97 3.00 -0.34
N THR A 42 -17.11 3.49 -1.58
CA THR A 42 -17.88 2.79 -2.63
C THR A 42 -17.17 1.52 -3.11
N ARG A 43 -15.84 1.53 -3.24
CA ARG A 43 -15.04 0.33 -3.57
C ARG A 43 -15.07 -0.73 -2.47
N LYS A 44 -14.98 -0.31 -1.20
CA LYS A 44 -15.09 -1.21 -0.04
C LYS A 44 -16.47 -1.88 0.01
N ILE A 45 -17.53 -1.11 -0.21
CA ILE A 45 -18.90 -1.60 -0.28
C ILE A 45 -19.09 -2.56 -1.46
N ALA A 46 -18.56 -2.25 -2.65
CA ALA A 46 -18.63 -3.14 -3.81
C ALA A 46 -17.94 -4.51 -3.56
N ARG A 47 -16.80 -4.51 -2.85
CA ARG A 47 -16.10 -5.74 -2.44
C ARG A 47 -16.89 -6.57 -1.44
N ASP A 48 -17.58 -5.92 -0.51
CA ASP A 48 -18.39 -6.61 0.51
C ASP A 48 -19.70 -7.17 -0.09
N LEU A 49 -20.23 -6.55 -1.15
CA LEU A 49 -21.48 -6.97 -1.81
C LEU A 49 -21.31 -8.05 -2.90
N SER A 50 -20.11 -8.24 -3.47
CA SER A 50 -19.91 -9.19 -4.58
C SER A 50 -19.59 -10.64 -4.16
N THR A 51 -19.53 -10.95 -2.86
CA THR A 51 -19.04 -12.27 -2.42
C THR A 51 -20.12 -13.11 -1.72
N SER A 52 -20.56 -14.21 -2.37
CA SER A 52 -21.15 -15.35 -1.60
C SER A 52 -20.09 -16.04 -0.72
N SER A 53 -18.83 -15.63 -0.86
CA SER A 53 -17.61 -16.16 -0.25
C SER A 53 -17.07 -15.34 0.94
N GLY A 54 -17.58 -14.14 1.22
CA GLY A 54 -16.89 -13.20 2.14
C GLY A 54 -15.62 -12.61 1.51
N PRO A 55 -15.00 -11.58 2.11
CA PRO A 55 -13.87 -10.89 1.50
C PRO A 55 -12.64 -11.78 1.45
N LEU A 56 -12.10 -11.99 0.25
CA LEU A 56 -10.84 -12.70 0.05
C LEU A 56 -9.67 -11.89 0.62
N LYS A 57 -8.71 -12.60 1.21
CA LYS A 57 -7.53 -11.99 1.81
C LYS A 57 -6.38 -11.87 0.81
N ILE A 58 -5.71 -10.73 0.84
CA ILE A 58 -4.48 -10.45 0.09
C ILE A 58 -3.33 -11.20 0.75
N ARG A 59 -2.68 -12.09 0.01
CA ARG A 59 -1.43 -12.72 0.46
C ARG A 59 -0.26 -11.82 0.12
N MET A 60 0.41 -11.31 1.15
CA MET A 60 1.49 -10.33 1.01
C MET A 60 2.81 -10.89 1.55
N ALA A 61 3.85 -10.81 0.73
CA ALA A 61 5.22 -11.07 1.17
C ALA A 61 5.84 -9.79 1.74
N LEU A 62 6.48 -9.87 2.90
CA LEU A 62 7.35 -8.82 3.43
C LEU A 62 8.80 -9.31 3.32
N LEU A 63 9.56 -8.64 2.45
CA LEU A 63 10.97 -8.95 2.24
C LEU A 63 11.79 -8.66 3.50
N PRO A 64 12.97 -9.31 3.66
CA PRO A 64 13.90 -8.95 4.72
C PRO A 64 14.24 -7.46 4.73
N LEU A 65 14.36 -6.89 5.94
CA LEU A 65 14.69 -5.48 6.12
C LEU A 65 16.01 -5.11 5.43
N THR A 66 15.96 -4.03 4.64
CA THR A 66 17.17 -3.40 4.10
C THR A 66 17.74 -2.42 5.12
N ASN A 67 18.85 -2.79 5.76
CA ASN A 67 19.53 -1.93 6.74
C ASN A 67 20.63 -1.11 6.07
N LYS A 68 20.45 0.21 5.98
CA LYS A 68 21.49 1.16 5.50
C LYS A 68 22.17 1.92 6.63
N THR A 69 21.86 1.57 7.88
CA THR A 69 22.45 2.17 9.08
C THR A 69 23.69 1.43 9.54
N VAL A 70 24.37 2.00 10.53
CA VAL A 70 25.48 1.35 11.24
C VAL A 70 25.03 0.37 12.34
N LEU A 71 23.72 0.25 12.59
CA LEU A 71 23.20 -0.61 13.64
C LEU A 71 23.25 -2.08 13.21
N ASN A 72 23.31 -2.98 14.19
CA ASN A 72 23.27 -4.42 13.94
C ASN A 72 21.92 -4.83 13.31
N GLY A 73 21.98 -5.63 12.24
CA GLY A 73 20.79 -6.03 11.47
C GLY A 73 19.81 -6.92 12.25
N GLU A 74 20.30 -7.84 13.08
CA GLU A 74 19.44 -8.72 13.90
C GLU A 74 18.71 -7.93 15.00
N ALA A 75 19.43 -6.96 15.61
CA ALA A 75 18.83 -6.04 16.56
C ALA A 75 17.73 -5.19 15.90
N LEU A 76 17.94 -4.71 14.67
CA LEU A 76 16.93 -3.99 13.89
C LEU A 76 15.75 -4.86 13.47
N GLU A 77 15.99 -6.10 13.05
CA GLU A 77 14.92 -7.03 12.73
C GLU A 77 13.99 -7.23 13.93
N THR A 78 14.58 -7.37 15.12
CA THR A 78 13.82 -7.54 16.37
C THR A 78 13.14 -6.25 16.83
N ALA A 79 13.82 -5.10 16.75
CA ALA A 79 13.31 -3.81 17.22
C ALA A 79 12.35 -3.12 16.24
N PHE A 80 12.36 -3.49 14.96
CA PHE A 80 11.57 -2.84 13.90
C PHE A 80 10.71 -3.82 13.07
N GLN A 81 11.34 -4.78 12.38
CA GLN A 81 10.62 -5.61 11.41
C GLN A 81 9.56 -6.50 12.08
N LYS A 82 9.87 -7.09 13.25
CA LYS A 82 8.90 -7.86 14.04
C LYS A 82 7.72 -6.99 14.51
N PRO A 83 7.92 -5.83 15.19
CA PRO A 83 6.85 -4.90 15.53
C PRO A 83 6.00 -4.44 14.34
N LEU A 84 6.64 -4.11 13.21
CA LEU A 84 5.94 -3.73 11.99
C LEU A 84 5.02 -4.87 11.50
N SER A 85 5.54 -6.09 11.45
CA SER A 85 4.77 -7.27 11.04
C SER A 85 3.56 -7.49 11.95
N SER A 86 3.75 -7.37 13.26
CA SER A 86 2.66 -7.45 14.24
C SER A 86 1.65 -6.31 14.08
N ALA A 87 2.09 -5.09 13.76
CA ALA A 87 1.22 -3.95 13.53
C ALA A 87 0.39 -4.10 12.24
N ILE A 88 0.99 -4.59 11.16
CA ILE A 88 0.29 -4.95 9.92
C ILE A 88 -0.78 -6.00 10.20
N LEU A 89 -0.44 -7.12 10.85
CA LEU A 89 -1.41 -8.18 11.16
C LEU A 89 -2.56 -7.71 12.08
N ARG A 90 -2.28 -6.75 12.97
CA ARG A 90 -3.29 -6.16 13.87
C ARG A 90 -4.22 -5.19 13.13
N LYS A 91 -3.70 -4.38 12.22
CA LYS A 91 -4.44 -3.32 11.51
C LYS A 91 -5.12 -3.81 10.22
N CYS A 92 -4.49 -4.74 9.51
CA CYS A 92 -4.93 -5.22 8.20
C CYS A 92 -5.59 -6.61 8.32
N SER A 93 -6.89 -6.69 8.63
CA SER A 93 -7.58 -8.00 8.72
C SER A 93 -7.68 -8.74 7.38
N ALA A 94 -7.58 -8.00 6.27
CA ALA A 94 -7.60 -8.51 4.90
C ALA A 94 -6.25 -9.05 4.42
N VAL A 95 -5.19 -9.01 5.23
CA VAL A 95 -3.84 -9.40 4.81
C VAL A 95 -3.41 -10.73 5.45
N LEU A 96 -2.89 -11.64 4.63
CA LEU A 96 -2.09 -12.77 5.05
C LEU A 96 -0.62 -12.41 4.84
N LEU A 97 0.04 -11.99 5.92
CA LEU A 97 1.45 -11.59 5.87
C LEU A 97 2.35 -12.82 5.98
N GLU A 98 3.32 -12.93 5.06
CA GLU A 98 4.38 -13.92 5.12
C GLU A 98 5.75 -13.23 5.07
N THR A 99 6.66 -13.68 5.93
CA THR A 99 8.02 -13.14 6.11
C THR A 99 9.03 -14.26 5.96
N GLY A 100 10.20 -14.00 5.37
CA GLY A 100 11.27 -15.00 5.27
C GLY A 100 12.22 -14.77 4.11
N LYS A 101 13.31 -15.54 4.08
CA LYS A 101 14.35 -15.45 3.05
C LYS A 101 14.04 -16.25 1.79
N ASP A 102 13.14 -17.22 1.88
CA ASP A 102 12.80 -18.13 0.77
C ASP A 102 11.37 -17.88 0.23
N LEU A 103 10.79 -16.71 0.52
CA LEU A 103 9.40 -16.39 0.13
C LEU A 103 9.18 -16.46 -1.37
N LEU A 104 10.15 -16.03 -2.17
CA LEU A 104 10.00 -15.88 -3.62
C LEU A 104 10.53 -17.10 -4.41
N GLY A 105 10.64 -18.25 -3.74
CA GLY A 105 11.08 -19.50 -4.34
C GLY A 105 12.59 -19.72 -4.25
N SER A 106 13.14 -20.49 -5.18
CA SER A 106 14.54 -20.93 -5.15
C SER A 106 15.56 -19.83 -5.46
N ASP A 107 15.12 -18.74 -6.10
CA ASP A 107 15.98 -17.59 -6.35
C ASP A 107 16.10 -16.72 -5.09
N LYS A 108 17.10 -17.07 -4.28
CA LYS A 108 17.40 -16.38 -3.03
C LYS A 108 17.86 -14.94 -3.22
N THR A 109 18.21 -14.52 -4.45
CA THR A 109 18.68 -13.16 -4.72
C THR A 109 17.54 -12.15 -4.68
N LEU A 110 16.33 -12.56 -5.08
CA LEU A 110 15.15 -11.68 -5.12
C LEU A 110 14.60 -11.34 -3.74
N ALA A 111 14.80 -12.23 -2.76
CA ALA A 111 14.39 -12.04 -1.38
C ALA A 111 15.55 -11.72 -0.43
N ALA A 112 16.77 -11.51 -0.95
CA ALA A 112 17.92 -11.13 -0.12
C ALA A 112 17.82 -9.66 0.34
N PRO A 113 18.37 -9.33 1.54
CA PRO A 113 18.59 -7.95 1.92
C PRO A 113 19.42 -7.24 0.84
N ARG A 114 18.95 -6.08 0.39
CA ARG A 114 19.56 -5.36 -0.74
C ARG A 114 20.73 -4.49 -0.29
N LYS A 115 21.67 -4.25 -1.19
CA LYS A 115 22.60 -3.12 -1.03
C LYS A 115 21.88 -1.82 -1.35
N ALA A 116 22.29 -0.73 -0.70
CA ALA A 116 21.63 0.57 -0.79
C ALA A 116 21.44 1.13 -2.23
N SER A 117 22.29 0.70 -3.17
CA SER A 117 22.35 1.21 -4.54
C SER A 117 21.74 0.29 -5.61
N GLU A 118 21.19 -0.86 -5.22
CA GLU A 118 20.72 -1.87 -6.18
C GLU A 118 19.26 -1.62 -6.57
N PRO A 119 18.96 -1.31 -7.86
CA PRO A 119 17.59 -1.17 -8.33
C PRO A 119 16.84 -2.49 -8.19
N ILE A 120 15.58 -2.44 -7.75
CA ILE A 120 14.72 -3.62 -7.75
C ILE A 120 14.30 -3.89 -9.20
N ASP A 121 14.57 -5.09 -9.71
CA ASP A 121 13.88 -5.59 -10.90
C ASP A 121 12.45 -5.98 -10.50
N ILE A 122 11.56 -4.98 -10.46
CA ILE A 122 10.16 -5.11 -10.04
C ILE A 122 9.46 -6.17 -10.89
N PHE A 123 9.82 -6.32 -12.17
CA PHE A 123 9.22 -7.31 -13.05
C PHE A 123 9.57 -8.73 -12.60
N SER A 124 10.85 -9.02 -12.39
CA SER A 124 11.31 -10.33 -11.91
C SER A 124 10.76 -10.63 -10.51
N LEU A 125 10.72 -9.62 -9.64
CA LEU A 125 10.12 -9.70 -8.31
C LEU A 125 8.63 -10.08 -8.38
N SER A 126 7.88 -9.41 -9.27
CA SER A 126 6.44 -9.66 -9.45
C SER A 126 6.19 -11.05 -10.02
N GLU A 127 6.96 -11.49 -11.02
CA GLU A 127 6.86 -12.85 -11.58
C GLU A 127 7.10 -13.92 -10.53
N ALA A 128 8.13 -13.76 -9.70
CA ALA A 128 8.39 -14.67 -8.59
C ALA A 128 7.23 -14.66 -7.59
N GLY A 129 6.70 -13.47 -7.26
CA GLY A 129 5.50 -13.31 -6.45
C GLY A 129 4.28 -14.07 -6.99
N ARG A 130 3.99 -13.92 -8.28
CA ARG A 130 2.87 -14.62 -8.96
C ARG A 130 2.99 -16.13 -8.85
N ARG A 131 4.19 -16.67 -9.10
CA ARG A 131 4.47 -18.12 -9.00
C ARG A 131 4.20 -18.66 -7.59
N GLN A 132 4.44 -17.85 -6.56
CA GLN A 132 4.20 -18.20 -5.17
C GLN A 132 2.77 -17.87 -4.68
N GLY A 133 1.95 -17.24 -5.53
CA GLY A 133 0.57 -16.87 -5.19
C GLY A 133 0.45 -15.59 -4.37
N PHE A 134 1.49 -14.75 -4.31
CA PHE A 134 1.39 -13.45 -3.64
C PHE A 134 0.63 -12.45 -4.51
N ASN A 135 -0.18 -11.62 -3.86
CA ASN A 135 -0.86 -10.47 -4.44
C ASN A 135 -0.01 -9.20 -4.35
N ALA A 136 0.76 -9.08 -3.28
CA ALA A 136 1.60 -7.91 -3.01
C ALA A 136 2.95 -8.32 -2.43
N ILE A 137 3.96 -7.50 -2.69
CA ILE A 137 5.30 -7.64 -2.09
C ILE A 137 5.66 -6.30 -1.48
N ALA A 138 5.99 -6.29 -0.19
CA ALA A 138 6.47 -5.11 0.53
C ALA A 138 7.98 -5.19 0.70
N SER A 139 8.66 -4.09 0.40
CA SER A 139 10.07 -3.86 0.72
C SER A 139 10.19 -2.68 1.66
N ILE A 140 11.00 -2.83 2.70
CA ILE A 140 11.23 -1.80 3.71
C ILE A 140 12.72 -1.58 3.90
N SER A 141 13.07 -0.34 4.24
CA SER A 141 14.42 0.05 4.59
C SER A 141 14.44 0.88 5.87
N ILE A 142 15.58 0.84 6.57
CA ILE A 142 15.95 1.93 7.47
C ILE A 142 17.11 2.66 6.80
N GLU A 143 16.86 3.91 6.39
CA GLU A 143 17.79 4.75 5.65
C GLU A 143 18.83 5.37 6.59
N SER A 144 18.37 5.96 7.69
CA SER A 144 19.27 6.55 8.68
C SER A 144 18.67 6.55 10.08
N ILE A 145 19.55 6.39 11.08
CA ILE A 145 19.27 6.67 12.48
C ILE A 145 20.50 7.39 13.01
N GLY A 146 20.29 8.57 13.58
CA GLY A 146 21.40 9.40 14.02
C GLY A 146 20.96 10.54 14.90
N THR A 147 21.93 11.31 15.36
CA THR A 147 21.68 12.49 16.17
C THR A 147 22.26 13.73 15.51
N ARG A 148 21.62 14.89 15.73
CA ARG A 148 22.09 16.19 15.26
C ARG A 148 21.97 17.24 16.36
N ILE A 149 22.80 18.26 16.29
CA ILE A 149 22.68 19.46 17.13
C ILE A 149 22.09 20.57 16.26
N GLU A 150 21.06 21.24 16.76
CA GLU A 150 20.49 22.43 16.15
C GLU A 150 20.70 23.63 17.10
N GLU A 151 21.49 24.61 16.67
CA GLU A 151 21.60 25.89 17.38
C GLU A 151 20.31 26.71 17.16
N ARG A 152 19.63 27.12 18.23
CA ARG A 152 18.50 28.07 18.16
C ARG A 152 18.65 29.22 19.13
N GLY A 153 18.17 30.39 18.72
CA GLY A 153 18.13 31.61 19.54
C GLY A 153 18.74 32.82 18.82
N ILE A 154 18.59 34.00 19.42
CA ILE A 154 19.13 35.26 18.90
C ILE A 154 20.27 35.72 19.82
N LEU A 155 21.42 36.08 19.24
CA LEU A 155 22.65 36.55 19.91
C LEU A 155 23.00 35.78 21.20
N TRP A 156 22.63 36.30 22.38
CA TRP A 156 23.03 35.80 23.70
C TRP A 156 22.03 34.82 24.31
N LEU A 157 20.89 34.56 23.65
CA LEU A 157 19.90 33.54 24.03
C LEU A 157 20.04 32.27 23.18
N LYS A 158 21.22 32.04 22.58
CA LYS A 158 21.51 30.80 21.85
C LYS A 158 21.55 29.62 22.81
N GLY A 159 20.92 28.53 22.43
CA GLY A 159 21.01 27.23 23.12
C GLY A 159 20.97 26.08 22.13
N ASP A 160 21.57 24.97 22.54
CA ASP A 160 21.68 23.76 21.74
C ASP A 160 20.45 22.87 21.92
N ARG A 161 19.90 22.37 20.82
CA ARG A 161 18.93 21.29 20.82
C ARG A 161 19.56 20.04 20.26
N TYR A 162 19.71 19.04 21.12
CA TYR A 162 20.14 17.70 20.72
C TYR A 162 18.92 16.93 20.20
N LEU A 163 18.97 16.50 18.94
CA LEU A 163 17.87 15.85 18.26
C LEU A 163 18.27 14.42 17.88
N LEU A 164 17.38 13.47 18.15
CA LEU A 164 17.41 12.13 17.56
C LEU A 164 16.55 12.14 16.30
N GLN A 165 17.07 11.60 15.21
CA GLN A 165 16.37 11.47 13.94
C GLN A 165 16.40 10.02 13.46
N ALA A 166 15.30 9.58 12.86
CA ALA A 166 15.21 8.32 12.13
C ALA A 166 14.44 8.52 10.83
N HIS A 167 14.91 7.86 9.76
CA HIS A 167 14.31 7.87 8.43
C HIS A 167 14.24 6.44 7.90
N ALA A 168 13.08 6.06 7.42
CA ALA A 168 12.78 4.77 6.81
C ALA A 168 11.96 4.98 5.54
N ASP A 169 12.01 4.02 4.60
CA ASP A 169 11.10 3.99 3.47
C ASP A 169 10.34 2.66 3.39
N ALA A 170 9.15 2.72 2.79
CA ALA A 170 8.39 1.54 2.42
C ALA A 170 7.91 1.64 0.97
N GLU A 171 8.08 0.53 0.27
CA GLU A 171 7.57 0.31 -1.07
C GLU A 171 6.68 -0.94 -1.08
N VAL A 172 5.51 -0.85 -1.71
CA VAL A 172 4.63 -2.00 -1.92
C VAL A 172 4.36 -2.13 -3.41
N PHE A 173 4.48 -3.36 -3.92
CA PHE A 173 4.32 -3.70 -5.32
C PHE A 173 3.11 -4.60 -5.51
N ASP A 174 2.26 -4.27 -6.48
CA ASP A 174 1.21 -5.15 -6.96
C ASP A 174 1.83 -6.21 -7.87
N THR A 175 1.72 -7.48 -7.50
CA THR A 175 2.25 -8.56 -8.32
C THR A 175 1.45 -8.76 -9.59
N PHE A 176 0.20 -8.29 -9.69
CA PHE A 176 -0.63 -8.48 -10.89
C PHE A 176 -0.19 -7.58 -12.05
N THR A 177 0.13 -6.32 -11.77
CA THR A 177 0.58 -5.36 -12.80
C THR A 177 2.09 -5.11 -12.79
N GLY A 178 2.79 -5.47 -11.71
CA GLY A 178 4.17 -5.07 -11.47
C GLY A 178 4.32 -3.57 -11.20
N THR A 179 3.26 -2.91 -10.75
CA THR A 179 3.29 -1.48 -10.41
C THR A 179 3.61 -1.28 -8.93
N LYS A 180 4.17 -0.12 -8.60
CA LYS A 180 4.35 0.31 -7.22
C LYS A 180 3.07 1.00 -6.75
N ILE A 181 2.42 0.44 -5.73
CA ILE A 181 1.16 0.97 -5.16
C ILE A 181 1.41 1.81 -3.89
N LEU A 182 2.59 1.68 -3.28
CA LEU A 182 3.06 2.55 -2.21
C LEU A 182 4.53 2.87 -2.43
N SER A 183 4.90 4.16 -2.29
CA SER A 183 6.27 4.65 -2.16
C SER A 183 6.20 5.78 -1.14
N LYS A 184 6.65 5.55 0.09
CA LYS A 184 6.55 6.58 1.14
C LYS A 184 7.76 6.55 2.07
N ASP A 185 8.27 7.75 2.35
CA ASP A 185 9.25 8.00 3.41
C ASP A 185 8.56 8.27 4.75
N PHE A 186 9.19 7.81 5.82
CA PHE A 186 8.76 7.98 7.20
C PHE A 186 9.87 8.61 8.00
N TYR A 187 9.56 9.72 8.66
CA TYR A 187 10.52 10.49 9.44
C TYR A 187 10.08 10.55 10.90
N PHE A 188 11.03 10.37 11.80
CA PHE A 188 10.86 10.62 13.22
C PHE A 188 11.94 11.59 13.70
N GLU A 189 11.54 12.57 14.50
CA GLU A 189 12.45 13.49 15.17
C GLU A 189 11.95 13.77 16.58
N THR A 190 12.86 13.71 17.55
CA THR A 190 12.57 14.13 18.93
C THR A 190 13.79 14.79 19.55
N GLN A 191 13.54 15.72 20.47
CA GLN A 191 14.60 16.28 21.31
C GLN A 191 14.98 15.27 22.39
N VAL A 192 16.28 15.16 22.65
CA VAL A 192 16.87 14.41 23.76
C VAL A 192 17.75 15.35 24.59
N ASP A 193 18.06 14.97 25.83
CA ASP A 193 19.08 15.67 26.61
C ASP A 193 20.49 15.32 26.11
N GLU A 194 21.48 16.12 26.52
CA GLU A 194 22.88 15.98 26.11
C GLU A 194 23.48 14.62 26.52
N VAL A 195 23.13 14.09 27.69
CA VAL A 195 23.64 12.81 28.18
C VAL A 195 23.13 11.68 27.29
N THR A 196 21.83 11.68 27.00
CA THR A 196 21.18 10.74 26.09
C THR A 196 21.76 10.84 24.67
N TYR A 197 22.03 12.06 24.19
CA TYR A 197 22.67 12.29 22.89
C TYR A 197 24.05 11.61 22.80
N GLU A 198 24.93 11.81 23.78
CA GLU A 198 26.26 11.19 23.79
C GLU A 198 26.20 9.67 23.97
N GLN A 199 25.24 9.17 24.74
CA GLN A 199 25.00 7.73 24.86
C GLN A 199 24.57 7.10 23.54
N ILE A 200 23.63 7.71 22.81
CA ILE A 200 23.21 7.23 21.49
C ILE A 200 24.39 7.21 20.51
N ARG A 201 25.20 8.26 20.53
CA ARG A 201 26.37 8.41 19.64
C ARG A 201 27.43 7.35 19.90
N SER A 202 27.59 6.92 21.14
CA SER A 202 28.60 5.94 21.57
C SER A 202 28.12 4.49 21.45
N VAL A 203 26.91 4.17 21.94
CA VAL A 203 26.41 2.79 22.03
C VAL A 203 25.83 2.29 20.71
N LYS A 204 25.22 3.18 19.89
CA LYS A 204 24.64 2.85 18.58
C LYS A 204 23.87 1.52 18.58
N SER A 205 22.92 1.37 19.49
CA SER A 205 22.11 0.16 19.64
C SER A 205 20.65 0.44 19.30
N ALA A 206 20.04 -0.45 18.50
CA ALA A 206 18.61 -0.42 18.21
C ALA A 206 17.74 -0.60 19.46
N GLU A 207 18.31 -1.17 20.53
CA GLU A 207 17.62 -1.40 21.80
C GLU A 207 17.65 -0.19 22.74
N ALA A 208 18.47 0.82 22.44
CA ALA A 208 18.51 2.06 23.23
C ALA A 208 17.10 2.67 23.27
N PRO A 209 16.55 3.02 24.46
CA PRO A 209 15.13 3.33 24.59
C PRO A 209 14.61 4.42 23.63
N PRO A 210 15.33 5.55 23.39
CA PRO A 210 14.89 6.55 22.43
C PRO A 210 14.87 6.05 20.98
N ILE A 211 15.85 5.23 20.59
CA ILE A 211 15.91 4.62 19.25
C ILE A 211 14.78 3.61 19.08
N ARG A 212 14.58 2.75 20.09
CA ARG A 212 13.49 1.78 20.07
C ARG A 212 12.13 2.46 19.97
N GLN A 213 11.92 3.56 20.67
CA GLN A 213 10.69 4.35 20.55
C GLN A 213 10.51 4.92 19.13
N ALA A 214 11.57 5.48 18.54
CA ALA A 214 11.54 5.97 17.16
C ALA A 214 11.15 4.87 16.17
N LEU A 215 11.78 3.69 16.28
CA LEU A 215 11.51 2.52 15.44
C LEU A 215 10.05 2.05 15.59
N LEU A 216 9.54 1.95 16.82
CA LEU A 216 8.16 1.53 17.08
C LEU A 216 7.14 2.52 16.49
N GLN A 217 7.40 3.82 16.62
CA GLN A 217 6.50 4.85 16.07
C GLN A 217 6.49 4.83 14.53
N ILE A 218 7.66 4.72 13.89
CA ILE A 218 7.75 4.55 12.44
C ILE A 218 7.03 3.28 12.00
N ALA A 219 7.22 2.15 12.70
CA ALA A 219 6.54 0.90 12.37
C ALA A 219 5.01 1.03 12.46
N GLU A 220 4.51 1.78 13.46
CA GLU A 220 3.08 2.02 13.62
C GLU A 220 2.51 2.90 12.49
N GLU A 221 3.21 3.95 12.08
CA GLU A 221 2.78 4.78 10.94
C GLU A 221 2.86 4.01 9.62
N MET A 222 3.98 3.31 9.39
CA MET A 222 4.26 2.53 8.19
C MET A 222 3.24 1.41 8.00
N SER A 223 2.90 0.67 9.06
CA SER A 223 1.84 -0.34 8.99
C SER A 223 0.49 0.24 8.56
N GLY A 224 0.15 1.45 9.00
CA GLY A 224 -1.07 2.13 8.58
C GLY A 224 -1.08 2.42 7.08
N ALA A 225 0.01 2.98 6.56
CA ALA A 225 0.15 3.28 5.13
C ALA A 225 0.14 2.02 4.26
N ILE A 226 0.80 0.94 4.71
CA ILE A 226 0.78 -0.35 4.03
C ILE A 226 -0.64 -0.93 4.03
N CYS A 227 -1.35 -0.92 5.17
CA CYS A 227 -2.73 -1.39 5.22
C CYS A 227 -3.61 -0.62 4.24
N GLU A 228 -3.53 0.70 4.23
CA GLU A 228 -4.33 1.54 3.34
C GLU A 228 -4.07 1.23 1.86
N ALA A 229 -2.81 1.09 1.47
CA ALA A 229 -2.44 0.78 0.09
C ALA A 229 -2.94 -0.62 -0.35
N VAL A 230 -2.89 -1.60 0.55
CA VAL A 230 -3.31 -2.97 0.26
C VAL A 230 -4.82 -3.15 0.33
N ASP A 231 -5.52 -2.39 1.17
CA ASP A 231 -6.99 -2.48 1.30
C ASP A 231 -7.71 -2.05 0.01
N ASP A 232 -7.04 -1.33 -0.90
CA ASP A 232 -7.55 -0.94 -2.22
C ASP A 232 -7.22 -1.96 -3.33
N LEU A 233 -6.37 -2.96 -3.07
CA LEU A 233 -5.99 -3.95 -4.07
C LEU A 233 -7.11 -4.96 -4.34
N PRO A 234 -7.42 -5.26 -5.61
CA PRO A 234 -8.27 -6.39 -5.95
C PRO A 234 -7.52 -7.69 -5.69
N TRP A 235 -8.23 -8.68 -5.13
CA TRP A 235 -7.66 -10.02 -4.98
C TRP A 235 -7.45 -10.69 -6.35
N ARG A 236 -6.32 -11.36 -6.51
CA ARG A 236 -5.97 -12.16 -7.69
C ARG A 236 -5.38 -13.51 -7.30
N GLY A 237 -5.83 -14.58 -7.92
CA GLY A 237 -5.16 -15.88 -7.90
C GLY A 237 -4.40 -16.13 -9.20
N TYR A 238 -3.60 -17.20 -9.25
CA TYR A 238 -2.88 -17.59 -10.46
C TYR A 238 -3.05 -19.08 -10.77
N VAL A 239 -3.17 -19.39 -12.07
CA VAL A 239 -3.18 -20.76 -12.59
C VAL A 239 -1.76 -21.33 -12.47
N ALA A 240 -1.60 -22.31 -11.60
CA ALA A 240 -0.35 -23.04 -11.39
C ALA A 240 -0.12 -24.12 -12.45
N SER A 241 -1.19 -24.78 -12.90
CA SER A 241 -1.16 -25.72 -14.03
C SER A 241 -2.56 -26.04 -14.52
N VAL A 242 -2.66 -26.61 -15.71
CA VAL A 242 -3.90 -27.16 -16.27
C VAL A 242 -3.63 -28.60 -16.68
N LYS A 243 -4.47 -29.53 -16.23
CA LYS A 243 -4.42 -30.95 -16.61
C LYS A 243 -5.81 -31.38 -17.01
N GLU A 244 -5.97 -31.77 -18.27
CA GLU A 244 -7.28 -32.08 -18.87
C GLU A 244 -8.27 -30.92 -18.61
N ASP A 245 -9.42 -31.18 -17.98
CA ASP A 245 -10.43 -30.17 -17.65
C ASP A 245 -10.29 -29.59 -16.21
N THR A 246 -9.16 -29.87 -15.55
CA THR A 246 -8.89 -29.40 -14.18
C THR A 246 -7.83 -28.31 -14.17
N VAL A 247 -8.19 -27.17 -13.59
CA VAL A 247 -7.32 -26.02 -13.38
C VAL A 247 -6.83 -26.03 -11.93
N PHE A 248 -5.52 -25.98 -11.73
CA PHE A 248 -4.89 -25.90 -10.41
C PHE A 248 -4.50 -24.45 -10.13
N LEU A 249 -4.86 -23.93 -8.95
CA LEU A 249 -4.60 -22.56 -8.55
C LEU A 249 -3.66 -22.48 -7.34
N SER A 250 -2.84 -21.43 -7.29
CA SER A 250 -1.95 -21.09 -6.16
C SER A 250 -2.64 -20.32 -5.03
N SER A 251 -3.95 -20.53 -4.85
CA SER A 251 -4.74 -19.93 -3.79
C SER A 251 -5.74 -20.94 -3.24
N GLY A 252 -6.03 -20.87 -1.94
CA GLY A 252 -6.87 -21.85 -1.26
C GLY A 252 -7.69 -21.28 -0.11
N LYS A 253 -7.90 -22.10 0.91
CA LYS A 253 -8.79 -21.82 2.03
C LYS A 253 -8.32 -20.64 2.89
N ARG A 254 -7.00 -20.44 3.05
CA ARG A 254 -6.46 -19.36 3.91
C ARG A 254 -6.82 -17.98 3.37
N GLU A 255 -6.88 -17.83 2.04
CA GLU A 255 -7.31 -16.63 1.34
C GLU A 255 -8.83 -16.41 1.43
N GLY A 256 -9.59 -17.37 1.93
CA GLY A 256 -11.06 -17.28 2.06
C GLY A 256 -11.85 -17.84 0.88
N LEU A 257 -11.19 -18.51 -0.09
CA LEU A 257 -11.90 -19.18 -1.18
C LEU A 257 -12.84 -20.27 -0.64
N LYS A 258 -13.97 -20.47 -1.32
CA LYS A 258 -14.97 -21.51 -1.00
C LYS A 258 -15.22 -22.40 -2.21
N ILE A 259 -15.55 -23.66 -1.96
CA ILE A 259 -16.05 -24.57 -2.99
C ILE A 259 -17.29 -23.93 -3.63
N GLY A 260 -17.37 -23.99 -4.95
CA GLY A 260 -18.44 -23.40 -5.73
C GLY A 260 -18.23 -21.94 -6.15
N THR A 261 -17.18 -21.26 -5.64
CA THR A 261 -16.82 -19.90 -6.08
C THR A 261 -16.55 -19.90 -7.59
N LEU A 262 -17.20 -18.99 -8.31
CA LEU A 262 -16.91 -18.72 -9.72
C LEU A 262 -15.81 -17.67 -9.79
N LEU A 263 -14.81 -17.93 -10.62
CA LEU A 263 -13.71 -17.02 -10.88
C LEU A 263 -13.61 -16.76 -12.37
N THR A 264 -13.40 -15.50 -12.72
CA THR A 264 -13.09 -15.09 -14.09
C THR A 264 -11.60 -15.28 -14.32
N VAL A 265 -11.26 -15.93 -15.43
CA VAL A 265 -9.89 -16.16 -15.87
C VAL A 265 -9.51 -15.04 -16.83
N PHE A 266 -8.34 -14.44 -16.60
CA PHE A 266 -7.78 -13.40 -17.44
C PHE A 266 -6.50 -13.93 -18.09
N GLU A 267 -6.32 -13.62 -19.37
CA GLU A 267 -5.07 -13.92 -20.05
C GLU A 267 -3.91 -13.11 -19.44
N ARG A 268 -2.68 -13.54 -19.70
CA ARG A 268 -1.52 -12.72 -19.39
C ARG A 268 -1.49 -11.54 -20.36
N GLY A 269 -1.61 -10.33 -19.84
CA GLY A 269 -1.54 -9.14 -20.68
C GLY A 269 -0.10 -8.84 -21.16
N PRO A 270 0.03 -7.91 -22.11
CA PRO A 270 1.31 -7.59 -22.73
C PRO A 270 2.28 -6.96 -21.72
N ILE A 271 3.57 -7.24 -21.94
CA ILE A 271 4.65 -6.56 -21.22
C ILE A 271 4.91 -5.23 -21.92
N VAL A 272 4.84 -4.14 -21.18
CA VAL A 272 5.12 -2.79 -21.68
C VAL A 272 6.39 -2.28 -21.02
N GLN A 273 7.28 -1.71 -21.82
CA GLN A 273 8.50 -1.08 -21.33
C GLN A 273 8.25 0.41 -21.09
N GLY A 274 8.50 0.87 -19.87
CA GLY A 274 8.48 2.27 -19.48
C GLY A 274 9.83 2.97 -19.67
N ILE A 275 9.86 4.24 -19.26
CA ILE A 275 11.09 5.05 -19.28
C ILE A 275 12.14 4.39 -18.36
N GLY A 276 13.41 4.40 -18.81
CA GLY A 276 14.51 3.79 -18.06
C GLY A 276 14.54 2.25 -18.09
N GLY A 277 13.76 1.63 -18.98
CA GLY A 277 13.79 0.19 -19.20
C GLY A 277 12.95 -0.64 -18.22
N GLN A 278 12.18 0.00 -17.34
CA GLN A 278 11.24 -0.67 -16.44
C GLN A 278 10.19 -1.45 -17.22
N ARG A 279 9.77 -2.61 -16.72
CA ARG A 279 8.78 -3.47 -17.39
C ARG A 279 7.55 -3.62 -16.52
N PHE A 280 6.39 -3.41 -17.12
CA PHE A 280 5.07 -3.53 -16.49
C PHE A 280 4.24 -4.57 -17.23
N ILE A 281 3.26 -5.14 -16.54
CA ILE A 281 2.30 -6.08 -17.12
C ILE A 281 0.95 -5.41 -17.15
N PHE A 282 0.42 -5.20 -18.35
CA PHE A 282 -0.94 -4.71 -18.49
C PHE A 282 -1.94 -5.80 -18.06
N PRO A 283 -3.08 -5.44 -17.44
CA PRO A 283 -4.15 -6.39 -17.21
C PRO A 283 -4.59 -7.04 -18.53
N GLY A 284 -4.65 -8.37 -18.57
CA GLY A 284 -5.19 -9.08 -19.71
C GLY A 284 -6.72 -9.04 -19.74
N LYS A 285 -7.30 -9.31 -20.91
CA LYS A 285 -8.76 -9.40 -21.05
C LYS A 285 -9.30 -10.69 -20.39
N PRO A 286 -10.57 -10.72 -19.96
CA PRO A 286 -11.21 -11.95 -19.53
C PRO A 286 -11.31 -12.94 -20.69
N VAL A 287 -11.02 -14.22 -20.42
CA VAL A 287 -10.98 -15.31 -21.43
C VAL A 287 -11.82 -16.52 -21.06
N GLY A 288 -12.49 -16.51 -19.90
CA GLY A 288 -13.39 -17.58 -19.50
C GLY A 288 -13.70 -17.58 -18.01
N GLN A 289 -14.38 -18.63 -17.57
CA GLN A 289 -14.77 -18.82 -16.17
C GLN A 289 -14.44 -20.23 -15.68
N ILE A 290 -14.05 -20.31 -14.41
CA ILE A 290 -13.80 -21.57 -13.69
C ILE A 290 -14.59 -21.59 -12.39
N LYS A 291 -14.89 -22.78 -11.89
CA LYS A 291 -15.58 -22.99 -10.60
C LYS A 291 -14.71 -23.81 -9.67
N ILE A 292 -14.46 -23.32 -8.45
CA ILE A 292 -13.71 -24.04 -7.43
C ILE A 292 -14.44 -25.34 -7.06
N MET A 293 -13.73 -26.47 -7.14
CA MET A 293 -14.26 -27.80 -6.83
C MET A 293 -13.68 -28.34 -5.52
N ASN A 294 -12.38 -28.15 -5.28
CA ASN A 294 -11.71 -28.59 -4.07
C ASN A 294 -10.76 -27.50 -3.55
N LEU A 295 -10.48 -27.53 -2.25
CA LEU A 295 -9.63 -26.57 -1.54
C LEU A 295 -8.67 -27.29 -0.61
N ASP A 296 -7.41 -26.89 -0.68
CA ASP A 296 -6.41 -27.10 0.35
C ASP A 296 -6.13 -25.76 1.06
N SER A 297 -5.15 -25.75 1.98
CA SER A 297 -4.79 -24.54 2.75
C SER A 297 -4.38 -23.37 1.85
N ASN A 298 -3.49 -23.59 0.87
CA ASN A 298 -2.93 -22.53 -0.01
C ASN A 298 -3.17 -22.81 -1.51
N THR A 299 -3.83 -23.92 -1.86
CA THR A 299 -4.06 -24.34 -3.25
C THR A 299 -5.51 -24.75 -3.44
N SER A 300 -5.96 -24.78 -4.69
CA SER A 300 -7.30 -25.25 -5.04
C SER A 300 -7.32 -25.87 -6.42
N THR A 301 -8.37 -26.65 -6.68
CA THR A 301 -8.70 -27.14 -8.02
C THR A 301 -10.04 -26.62 -8.46
N ALA A 302 -10.15 -26.32 -9.75
CA ALA A 302 -11.32 -25.75 -10.37
C ALA A 302 -11.65 -26.47 -11.67
N ARG A 303 -12.94 -26.49 -12.01
CA ARG A 303 -13.44 -26.99 -13.28
C ARG A 303 -13.69 -25.83 -14.23
N ILE A 304 -13.40 -26.03 -15.51
CA ILE A 304 -13.73 -25.07 -16.58
C ILE A 304 -15.25 -25.01 -16.74
N ILE A 305 -15.80 -23.79 -16.74
CA ILE A 305 -17.22 -23.51 -17.01
C ILE A 305 -17.40 -23.01 -18.44
N SER A 306 -16.53 -22.10 -18.89
CA SER A 306 -16.57 -21.53 -20.24
C SER A 306 -15.22 -20.93 -20.62
N GLY A 307 -14.98 -20.78 -21.93
CA GLY A 307 -13.78 -20.14 -22.48
C GLY A 307 -12.56 -21.06 -22.58
N GLY A 308 -11.37 -20.45 -22.62
CA GLY A 308 -10.09 -21.13 -22.79
C GLY A 308 -9.51 -21.05 -24.22
N PRO A 309 -8.37 -21.73 -24.47
CA PRO A 309 -7.62 -22.57 -23.53
C PRO A 309 -6.96 -21.76 -22.41
N PHE A 310 -6.89 -22.34 -21.21
CA PHE A 310 -6.18 -21.74 -20.07
C PHE A 310 -4.77 -22.32 -19.97
N VAL A 311 -3.83 -21.51 -19.50
CA VAL A 311 -2.42 -21.90 -19.35
C VAL A 311 -1.87 -21.46 -18.00
N GLU A 312 -0.74 -22.06 -17.59
CA GLU A 312 0.02 -21.62 -16.42
C GLU A 312 0.32 -20.10 -16.51
N GLY A 313 0.16 -19.41 -15.39
CA GLY A 313 0.38 -17.98 -15.27
C GLY A 313 -0.80 -17.11 -15.69
N ASN A 314 -1.90 -17.67 -16.21
CA ASN A 314 -3.17 -16.92 -16.26
C ASN A 314 -3.58 -16.51 -14.85
N SER A 315 -4.15 -15.32 -14.71
CA SER A 315 -4.65 -14.82 -13.43
C SER A 315 -6.15 -15.06 -13.30
N VAL A 316 -6.63 -15.19 -12.07
CA VAL A 316 -8.05 -15.37 -11.77
C VAL A 316 -8.51 -14.32 -10.77
N GLY A 317 -9.78 -13.92 -10.82
CA GLY A 317 -10.37 -12.96 -9.88
C GLY A 317 -11.87 -13.16 -9.73
N ILE A 318 -12.44 -12.51 -8.71
CA ILE A 318 -13.88 -12.35 -8.57
C ILE A 318 -14.27 -11.11 -9.38
N ASP A 319 -15.33 -11.21 -10.18
CA ASP A 319 -15.95 -10.05 -10.86
C ASP A 319 -16.78 -9.22 -9.89
#